data_AF-A0A3B0XT72-F1
#
_entry.id   AF-A0A3B0XT72-F1
#
_cell.length_a   1.000
_cell.length_b   1.000
_cell.length_c   1.000
_cell.angle_alpha   90.00
_cell.angle_beta   90.00
_cell.angle_gamma   90.00
#
_symmetry.space_group_name_H-M   'P 1'
#
loop_
_entity.id
_entity.type
_entity.pdbx_description
1 polymer ?
#
loop_
_entity_poly.entity_id
_entity_poly.type
_entity_poly.pdbx_seq_one_letter_code
_entity_poly.pdbx_strand_id
1 'polypeptide(L)'
;MQCYGIHPIAPMGESPKLAGNWTSGEALNMSVTEPLIYTLGLEAIFDADAEVRESMDLTVFGPDDFNIMPLMTSATPPLMRNDLLAALQEAGVDNLELFQARVRNPVSNREYNNFSAFNIVGIADFDWARDLRRKINLREYRIKIPPFLIFYLFDDGPIVVHDTVRIAIKKAKIESVEFIPTDENY
;
A
#
# COMPACT_ATOMS: atom_id res chain seq x y z
N MET A 1 -1.96 17.15 -9.08
CA MET A 1 -2.62 17.03 -7.78
C MET A 1 -1.52 16.79 -6.75
N GLN A 2 -1.29 17.71 -5.82
CA GLN A 2 -0.27 17.55 -4.78
C GLN A 2 -0.84 16.61 -3.70
N CYS A 3 -0.21 15.44 -3.53
CA CYS A 3 -0.55 14.52 -2.46
C CYS A 3 -0.14 15.15 -1.12
N TYR A 4 -1.12 15.59 -0.33
CA TYR A 4 -0.92 16.06 1.04
C TYR A 4 -0.76 14.86 1.98
N GLY A 5 0.33 14.11 1.82
CA GLY A 5 0.90 13.40 2.96
C GLY A 5 1.59 14.41 3.88
N ILE A 6 1.75 14.08 5.15
CA ILE A 6 2.65 14.82 6.03
C ILE A 6 4.06 14.63 5.43
N HIS A 7 4.57 15.64 4.74
CA HIS A 7 5.91 15.59 4.15
C HIS A 7 6.96 15.76 5.25
N PRO A 8 8.13 15.09 5.14
CA PRO A 8 8.56 14.22 4.05
C PRO A 8 8.11 12.76 4.24
N ILE A 9 7.99 12.02 3.13
CA ILE A 9 7.68 10.59 3.13
C ILE A 9 8.98 9.78 2.97
N ALA A 10 9.19 8.77 3.81
CA ALA A 10 10.32 7.86 3.68
C ALA A 10 10.12 6.93 2.47
N PRO A 11 11.06 6.87 1.51
CA PRO A 11 11.04 5.84 0.48
C PRO A 11 11.36 4.47 1.10
N MET A 12 10.83 3.40 0.49
CA MET A 12 11.31 2.05 0.79
C MET A 12 12.64 1.82 0.06
N GLY A 13 13.66 1.36 0.78
CA GLY A 13 14.97 1.03 0.20
C GLY A 13 15.06 -0.45 -0.15
N GLU A 14 14.90 -1.31 0.85
CA GLU A 14 14.98 -2.77 0.69
C GLU A 14 13.70 -3.45 1.17
N SER A 15 13.26 -4.47 0.42
CA SER A 15 12.17 -5.37 0.79
C SER A 15 12.69 -6.80 0.98
N PRO A 16 11.98 -7.66 1.72
CA PRO A 16 12.32 -9.07 1.85
C PRO A 16 12.40 -9.77 0.49
N LYS A 17 13.46 -10.55 0.26
CA LYS A 17 13.62 -11.35 -0.97
C LYS A 17 12.85 -12.67 -0.84
N LEU A 18 11.56 -12.63 -1.15
CA LEU A 18 10.69 -13.81 -1.14
C LEU A 18 10.31 -14.20 -2.56
N ALA A 19 10.02 -15.48 -2.76
CA ALA A 19 9.46 -15.97 -4.02
C ALA A 19 7.96 -15.65 -4.10
N GLY A 20 7.36 -15.98 -5.25
CA GLY A 20 5.92 -15.91 -5.46
C GLY A 20 5.43 -14.56 -5.97
N ASN A 21 4.21 -14.56 -6.51
CA ASN A 21 3.50 -13.36 -6.91
C ASN A 21 2.54 -12.96 -5.78
N TRP A 22 2.83 -11.85 -5.10
CA TRP A 22 2.06 -11.35 -3.94
C TRP A 22 0.88 -10.47 -4.33
N THR A 23 0.66 -10.31 -5.64
CA THR A 23 -0.35 -9.45 -6.27
C THR A 23 -1.17 -10.21 -7.31
N SER A 24 -1.08 -11.56 -7.33
CA SER A 24 -1.84 -12.42 -8.25
C SER A 24 -3.29 -12.65 -7.82
N GLY A 25 -3.64 -12.37 -6.57
CA GLY A 25 -4.94 -12.77 -6.02
C GLY A 25 -5.02 -14.24 -5.59
N GLU A 26 -3.97 -15.03 -5.79
CA GLU A 26 -3.92 -16.43 -5.34
C GLU A 26 -3.43 -16.53 -3.90
N ALA A 27 -3.92 -17.52 -3.16
CA ALA A 27 -3.41 -17.82 -1.82
C ALA A 27 -1.94 -18.27 -1.90
N LEU A 28 -1.10 -17.74 -1.01
CA LEU A 28 0.32 -18.03 -1.00
C LEU A 28 0.60 -19.39 -0.34
N ASN A 29 1.01 -20.37 -1.15
CA ASN A 29 1.43 -21.67 -0.64
C ASN A 29 2.94 -21.69 -0.32
N MET A 30 3.38 -20.86 0.63
CA MET A 30 4.77 -20.87 1.09
C MET A 30 4.91 -20.63 2.58
N SER A 31 5.97 -21.20 3.16
CA SER A 31 6.37 -20.91 4.53
C SER A 31 7.31 -19.71 4.53
N VAL A 32 6.96 -18.70 5.32
CA VAL A 32 7.71 -17.46 5.46
C VAL A 32 8.21 -17.37 6.90
N THR A 33 9.48 -17.00 7.09
CA THR A 33 10.01 -16.71 8.43
C THR A 33 9.62 -15.28 8.81
N GLU A 34 8.92 -15.14 9.93
CA GLU A 34 8.43 -13.86 10.44
C GLU A 34 9.29 -13.35 11.61
N PRO A 35 9.40 -12.03 11.81
CA PRO A 35 8.80 -10.98 10.99
C PRO A 35 9.56 -10.73 9.68
N LEU A 36 8.83 -10.31 8.66
CA LEU A 36 9.40 -9.81 7.42
C LEU A 36 10.05 -8.44 7.63
N ILE A 37 11.31 -8.30 7.25
CA ILE A 37 12.10 -7.08 7.52
C ILE A 37 12.22 -6.23 6.26
N TYR A 38 11.78 -4.98 6.37
CA TYR A 38 11.88 -3.94 5.37
C TYR A 38 12.84 -2.85 5.85
N THR A 39 13.57 -2.20 4.94
CA THR A 39 14.51 -1.13 5.27
C THR A 39 14.14 0.14 4.51
N LEU A 40 14.03 1.27 5.21
CA LEU A 40 13.79 2.57 4.59
C LEU A 40 15.02 3.02 3.79
N GLY A 41 14.78 3.65 2.64
CA GLY A 41 15.82 4.17 1.74
C GLY A 41 16.38 5.53 2.17
N LEU A 42 16.64 5.72 3.47
CA LEU A 42 17.06 7.02 4.02
C LEU A 42 18.58 7.23 3.95
N GLU A 43 19.40 6.19 3.84
CA GLU A 43 20.87 6.33 3.80
C GLU A 43 21.31 7.28 2.67
N ALA A 44 20.78 7.08 1.45
CA ALA A 44 21.09 7.95 0.32
C ALA A 44 20.70 9.42 0.53
N ILE A 45 19.70 9.71 1.37
CA ILE A 45 19.27 11.08 1.70
C ILE A 45 20.24 11.70 2.72
N PHE A 46 20.66 10.93 3.72
CA PHE A 46 21.51 11.43 4.80
C PHE A 46 23.00 11.43 4.47
N ASP A 47 23.43 10.59 3.53
CA ASP A 47 24.78 10.56 2.97
C ASP A 47 24.97 11.58 1.83
N ALA A 48 23.90 12.18 1.32
CA ALA A 48 23.98 13.21 0.31
C ALA A 48 24.62 14.50 0.84
N ASP A 49 25.37 15.18 -0.03
CA ASP A 49 25.99 16.46 0.28
C ASP A 49 24.95 17.52 0.70
N ALA A 50 25.37 18.48 1.54
CA ALA A 50 24.49 19.49 2.11
C ALA A 50 23.72 20.30 1.05
N GLU A 51 24.35 20.60 -0.10
CA GLU A 51 23.71 21.32 -1.21
C GLU A 51 22.53 20.53 -1.81
N VAL A 52 22.66 19.20 -1.93
CA VAL A 52 21.58 18.33 -2.43
C VAL A 52 20.44 18.34 -1.43
N ARG A 53 20.75 18.20 -0.13
CA ARG A 53 19.74 18.21 0.93
C ARG A 53 19.03 19.56 1.02
N GLU A 54 19.74 20.67 0.84
CA GLU A 54 19.17 22.02 0.78
C GLU A 54 18.25 22.19 -0.43
N SER A 55 18.65 21.71 -1.61
CA SER A 55 17.83 21.77 -2.82
C SER A 55 16.52 20.97 -2.72
N MET A 56 16.47 19.97 -1.83
CA MET A 56 15.29 19.15 -1.54
C MET A 56 14.49 19.66 -0.33
N ASP A 57 14.91 20.76 0.31
CA ASP A 57 14.34 21.27 1.57
C ASP A 57 14.37 20.23 2.71
N LEU A 58 15.44 19.43 2.77
CA LEU A 58 15.61 18.33 3.73
C LEU A 58 16.59 18.62 4.87
N THR A 59 17.03 19.87 5.02
CA THR A 59 18.04 20.25 6.03
C THR A 59 17.47 20.33 7.44
N VAL A 60 16.15 20.56 7.57
CA VAL A 60 15.45 20.69 8.86
C VAL A 60 14.95 19.36 9.42
N PHE A 61 14.96 18.28 8.63
CA PHE A 61 14.45 16.98 9.03
C PHE A 61 15.56 16.06 9.54
N GLY A 62 15.33 15.50 10.73
CA GLY A 62 16.08 14.40 11.28
C GLY A 62 15.69 13.04 10.68
N PRO A 63 16.47 11.99 10.95
CA PRO A 63 16.23 10.64 10.40
C PRO A 63 14.85 10.07 10.69
N ASP A 64 14.24 10.43 11.82
CA ASP A 64 12.95 9.89 12.27
C ASP A 64 11.75 10.80 11.99
N ASP A 65 11.96 11.95 11.33
CA ASP A 65 10.88 12.89 11.00
C ASP A 65 10.11 12.51 9.72
N PHE A 66 10.58 11.49 9.01
CA PHE A 66 9.94 11.00 7.78
C PHE A 66 8.75 10.10 8.10
N ASN A 67 7.62 10.36 7.44
CA ASN A 67 6.43 9.54 7.56
C ASN A 67 6.54 8.27 6.72
N ILE A 68 6.05 7.15 7.26
CA ILE A 68 5.94 5.88 6.52
C ILE A 68 4.49 5.75 6.05
N MET A 69 4.30 5.57 4.74
CA MET A 69 2.96 5.44 4.14
C MET A 69 2.20 4.25 4.75
N PRO A 70 0.89 4.38 5.01
CA PRO A 70 0.09 3.31 5.57
C PRO A 70 -0.15 2.18 4.57
N LEU A 71 0.04 2.42 3.27
CA LEU A 71 -0.08 1.43 2.20
C LEU A 71 1.08 1.62 1.22
N MET A 72 1.85 0.57 1.00
CA MET A 72 3.00 0.55 0.10
C MET A 72 2.89 -0.65 -0.84
N THR A 73 2.14 -0.47 -1.94
CA THR A 73 1.97 -1.51 -2.97
C THR A 73 3.19 -1.69 -3.87
N SER A 74 4.12 -0.73 -3.86
CA SER A 74 5.39 -0.83 -4.59
C SER A 74 6.44 -1.67 -3.88
N ALA A 75 6.24 -2.01 -2.60
CA ALA A 75 7.09 -2.96 -1.90
C ALA A 75 6.75 -4.38 -2.32
N THR A 76 7.72 -5.29 -2.26
CA THR A 76 7.51 -6.71 -2.58
C THR A 76 8.09 -7.56 -1.46
N PRO A 77 7.26 -8.16 -0.59
CA PRO A 77 5.79 -8.11 -0.58
C PRO A 77 5.18 -6.72 -0.32
N PRO A 78 3.93 -6.46 -0.76
CA PRO A 78 3.18 -5.26 -0.39
C PRO A 78 3.06 -5.11 1.13
N LEU A 79 3.12 -3.87 1.60
CA LEU A 79 3.15 -3.55 3.03
C LEU A 79 2.00 -2.62 3.42
N MET A 80 1.39 -2.86 4.58
CA MET A 80 0.30 -2.05 5.12
C MET A 80 0.48 -1.82 6.62
N ARG A 81 0.13 -0.63 7.10
CA ARG A 81 0.10 -0.28 8.53
C ARG A 81 -1.11 -0.91 9.22
N ASN A 82 -0.94 -1.31 10.47
CA ASN A 82 -1.94 -2.11 11.19
C ASN A 82 -3.23 -1.33 11.53
N ASP A 83 -3.21 0.00 11.54
CA ASP A 83 -4.41 0.82 11.69
C ASP A 83 -5.25 0.84 10.40
N LEU A 84 -4.62 0.85 9.22
CA LEU A 84 -5.29 0.64 7.94
C LEU A 84 -5.90 -0.76 7.88
N LEU A 85 -5.13 -1.79 8.27
CA LEU A 85 -5.65 -3.15 8.38
C LEU A 85 -6.89 -3.22 9.28
N ALA A 86 -6.86 -2.59 10.46
CA ALA A 86 -8.00 -2.57 11.38
C ALA A 86 -9.23 -1.90 10.75
N ALA A 87 -9.04 -0.79 10.00
CA ALA A 87 -10.11 -0.13 9.27
C ALA A 87 -10.71 -1.01 8.15
N LEU A 88 -9.87 -1.77 7.44
CA LEU A 88 -10.32 -2.75 6.44
C LEU A 88 -11.17 -3.85 7.09
N GLN A 89 -10.69 -4.41 8.20
CA GLN A 89 -11.39 -5.47 8.93
C GLN A 89 -12.72 -4.98 9.52
N GLU A 90 -12.78 -3.75 10.05
CA GLU A 90 -14.03 -3.13 10.52
C GLU A 90 -15.04 -2.97 9.37
N ALA A 91 -14.56 -2.74 8.14
CA ALA A 91 -15.41 -2.66 6.95
C ALA A 91 -15.94 -4.03 6.47
N GLY A 92 -15.48 -5.13 7.08
CA GLY A 92 -15.83 -6.50 6.70
C GLY A 92 -14.93 -7.13 5.65
N VAL A 93 -13.75 -6.57 5.39
CA VAL A 93 -12.74 -7.20 4.53
C VAL A 93 -12.19 -8.44 5.24
N ASP A 94 -12.33 -9.61 4.62
CA ASP A 94 -11.94 -10.91 5.16
C ASP A 94 -11.01 -11.71 4.24
N ASN A 95 -10.70 -11.18 3.07
CA ASN A 95 -9.92 -11.85 2.03
C ASN A 95 -8.44 -11.39 1.99
N LEU A 96 -7.82 -11.26 3.17
CA LEU A 96 -6.41 -10.88 3.30
C LEU A 96 -5.58 -12.02 3.90
N GLU A 97 -4.48 -12.36 3.26
CA GLU A 97 -3.38 -13.09 3.88
C GLU A 97 -2.40 -12.09 4.47
N LEU A 98 -2.06 -12.28 5.75
CA LEU A 98 -1.29 -11.32 6.53
C LEU A 98 -0.05 -11.99 7.09
N PHE A 99 1.07 -11.27 7.01
CA PHE A 99 2.35 -11.71 7.56
C PHE A 99 2.92 -10.59 8.42
N GLN A 100 3.43 -10.93 9.61
CA GLN A 100 4.02 -9.95 10.51
C GLN A 100 5.20 -9.27 9.81
N ALA A 101 5.23 -7.94 9.82
CA ALA A 101 6.31 -7.16 9.22
C ALA A 101 6.92 -6.15 10.20
N ARG A 102 8.15 -5.78 9.91
CA ARG A 102 8.93 -4.76 10.61
C ARG A 102 9.59 -3.86 9.58
N VAL A 103 9.48 -2.55 9.79
CA VAL A 103 10.22 -1.55 9.01
C VAL A 103 11.36 -1.02 9.85
N ARG A 104 12.57 -0.96 9.30
CA ARG A 104 13.76 -0.44 9.95
C ARG A 104 14.20 0.87 9.30
N ASN A 105 14.47 1.88 10.12
CA ASN A 105 15.23 3.05 9.72
C ASN A 105 16.73 2.74 9.89
N PRO A 106 17.51 2.65 8.80
CA PRO A 106 18.92 2.30 8.89
C PRO A 106 19.78 3.41 9.54
N VAL A 107 19.35 4.68 9.44
CA VAL A 107 20.13 5.82 9.93
C VAL A 107 20.02 5.96 11.46
N SER A 108 18.81 5.82 12.01
CA SER A 108 18.58 5.90 13.46
C SER A 108 18.60 4.54 14.18
N ASN A 109 18.61 3.43 13.43
CA ASN A 109 18.35 2.07 13.92
C ASN A 109 16.97 1.88 14.58
N ARG A 110 16.03 2.80 14.37
CA ARG A 110 14.66 2.67 14.87
C ARG A 110 13.90 1.60 14.10
N GLU A 111 13.07 0.84 14.80
CA GLU A 111 12.19 -0.19 14.23
C GLU A 111 10.72 0.14 14.45
N TYR A 112 9.89 -0.18 13.46
CA TYR A 112 8.45 0.02 13.45
C TYR A 112 7.77 -1.35 13.27
N ASN A 113 7.05 -1.81 14.29
CA ASN A 113 6.41 -3.14 14.34
C ASN A 113 4.89 -3.08 14.10
N ASN A 114 4.38 -1.94 13.66
CA ASN A 114 2.95 -1.69 13.41
C ASN A 114 2.59 -1.89 11.94
N PHE A 115 3.25 -2.82 11.26
CA PHE A 115 3.03 -3.13 9.86
C PHE A 115 2.81 -4.63 9.66
N SER A 116 2.09 -4.95 8.59
CA SER A 116 1.90 -6.30 8.09
C SER A 116 2.16 -6.30 6.59
N ALA A 117 2.94 -7.27 6.13
CA ALA A 117 2.96 -7.60 4.72
C ALA A 117 1.65 -8.32 4.39
N PHE A 118 1.14 -8.12 3.19
CA PHE A 118 -0.16 -8.66 2.83
C PHE A 118 -0.23 -9.16 1.39
N ASN A 119 -1.16 -10.08 1.18
CA ASN A 119 -1.69 -10.47 -0.12
C ASN A 119 -3.23 -10.37 -0.05
N ILE A 120 -3.86 -9.90 -1.12
CA ILE A 120 -5.33 -9.88 -1.22
C ILE A 120 -5.72 -11.15 -1.97
N VAL A 121 -6.45 -12.05 -1.30
CA VAL A 121 -6.94 -13.28 -1.92
C VAL A 121 -8.22 -12.97 -2.70
N GLY A 122 -8.25 -13.36 -3.96
CA GLY A 122 -9.33 -13.05 -4.88
C GLY A 122 -8.88 -12.05 -5.94
N ILE A 123 -8.82 -12.52 -7.17
CA ILE A 123 -8.74 -11.69 -8.37
C ILE A 123 -10.13 -11.57 -8.98
N ALA A 124 -10.38 -10.42 -9.61
CA ALA A 124 -11.52 -10.26 -10.48
C ALA A 124 -11.52 -11.35 -11.59
N ASP A 125 -12.67 -11.95 -11.88
CA ASP A 125 -12.82 -12.82 -13.05
C ASP A 125 -12.33 -12.09 -14.31
N PHE A 126 -11.53 -12.74 -15.16
CA PHE A 126 -10.85 -12.06 -16.27
C PHE A 126 -11.82 -11.36 -17.24
N ASP A 127 -12.93 -12.02 -17.59
CA ASP A 127 -13.92 -11.42 -18.48
C ASP A 127 -14.60 -10.23 -17.82
N TRP A 128 -14.90 -10.35 -16.53
CA TRP A 128 -15.43 -9.24 -15.74
C TRP A 128 -14.43 -8.11 -15.58
N ALA A 129 -13.14 -8.37 -15.32
CA ALA A 129 -12.09 -7.38 -15.19
C ALA A 129 -11.86 -6.62 -16.50
N ARG A 130 -11.84 -7.34 -17.61
CA ARG A 130 -11.77 -6.76 -18.96
C ARG A 130 -12.99 -5.91 -19.27
N ASP A 131 -14.19 -6.40 -18.96
CA ASP A 131 -15.43 -5.64 -19.12
C ASP A 131 -15.46 -4.41 -18.22
N LEU A 132 -15.02 -4.54 -16.96
CA LEU A 132 -14.89 -3.43 -16.02
C LEU A 132 -13.90 -2.39 -16.52
N ARG A 133 -12.70 -2.79 -16.96
CA ARG A 133 -11.71 -1.89 -17.56
C ARG A 133 -12.30 -1.16 -18.77
N ARG A 134 -13.03 -1.87 -19.63
CA ARG A 134 -13.75 -1.27 -20.77
C ARG A 134 -14.83 -0.30 -20.30
N LYS A 135 -15.63 -0.65 -19.29
CA LYS A 135 -16.72 0.17 -18.74
C LYS A 135 -16.24 1.40 -18.00
N ILE A 136 -15.12 1.32 -17.27
CA ILE A 136 -14.42 2.47 -16.69
C ILE A 136 -14.03 3.43 -17.82
N ASN A 137 -13.42 2.91 -18.89
CA ASN A 137 -13.07 3.73 -20.06
C ASN A 137 -14.31 4.31 -20.78
N LEU A 138 -15.44 3.61 -20.77
CA LEU A 138 -16.71 4.04 -21.39
C LEU A 138 -17.61 4.84 -20.44
N ARG A 139 -17.22 5.04 -19.17
CA ARG A 139 -18.00 5.74 -18.13
C ARG A 139 -19.38 5.11 -17.86
N GLU A 140 -19.48 3.77 -17.88
CA GLU A 140 -20.73 3.09 -17.54
C GLU A 140 -20.93 2.98 -16.01
N TYR A 141 -22.07 3.47 -15.53
CA TYR A 141 -22.32 3.74 -14.10
C TYR A 141 -22.78 2.54 -13.25
N ARG A 142 -22.89 1.33 -13.81
CA ARG A 142 -23.40 0.15 -13.09
C ARG A 142 -22.53 -1.07 -13.31
N ILE A 143 -21.64 -1.29 -12.36
CA ILE A 143 -20.79 -2.47 -12.30
C ILE A 143 -21.39 -3.44 -11.28
N LYS A 144 -21.62 -4.69 -11.69
CA LYS A 144 -22.00 -5.74 -10.76
C LYS A 144 -20.78 -6.03 -9.87
N ILE A 145 -20.88 -5.73 -8.59
CA ILE A 145 -19.78 -5.83 -7.63
C ILE A 145 -19.49 -7.31 -7.35
N PRO A 146 -18.22 -7.75 -7.34
CA PRO A 146 -17.85 -9.10 -6.91
C PRO A 146 -18.19 -9.29 -5.42
N PRO A 147 -18.16 -10.54 -4.90
CA PRO A 147 -18.43 -10.78 -3.49
C PRO A 147 -17.39 -10.16 -2.55
N PHE A 148 -16.24 -9.73 -3.08
CA PHE A 148 -15.14 -9.15 -2.31
C PHE A 148 -15.27 -7.63 -2.20
N LEU A 149 -14.96 -7.10 -1.02
CA LEU A 149 -14.91 -5.66 -0.77
C LEU A 149 -13.60 -5.01 -1.24
N ILE A 150 -12.56 -5.83 -1.46
CA ILE A 150 -11.25 -5.42 -1.99
C ILE A 150 -10.70 -6.54 -2.88
N PHE A 151 -10.09 -6.20 -4.02
CA PHE A 151 -9.49 -7.18 -4.94
C PHE A 151 -8.52 -6.50 -5.91
N TYR A 152 -7.62 -7.27 -6.51
CA TYR A 152 -6.82 -6.82 -7.66
C TYR A 152 -7.66 -6.86 -8.94
N LEU A 153 -7.64 -5.77 -9.72
CA LEU A 153 -8.38 -5.73 -10.99
C LEU A 153 -7.81 -6.71 -12.02
N PHE A 154 -6.50 -6.92 -12.02
CA PHE A 154 -5.74 -7.91 -12.77
C PHE A 154 -4.38 -8.09 -12.09
N ASP A 155 -3.56 -9.05 -12.51
CA ASP A 155 -2.21 -9.27 -11.98
C ASP A 155 -1.39 -7.97 -12.02
N ASP A 156 -0.84 -7.55 -10.88
CA ASP A 156 -0.11 -6.28 -10.70
C ASP A 156 -0.94 -5.02 -11.04
N GLY A 157 -2.25 -5.16 -11.11
CA GLY A 157 -3.20 -4.09 -11.39
C GLY A 157 -3.53 -3.23 -10.17
N PRO A 158 -4.35 -2.18 -10.37
CA PRO A 158 -4.83 -1.37 -9.26
C PRO A 158 -5.70 -2.20 -8.31
N ILE A 159 -5.61 -1.87 -7.03
CA ILE A 159 -6.53 -2.38 -6.00
C ILE A 159 -7.85 -1.64 -6.17
N VAL A 160 -8.93 -2.40 -6.32
CA VAL A 160 -10.30 -1.87 -6.34
C VAL A 160 -10.93 -2.13 -4.99
N VAL A 161 -11.64 -1.12 -4.47
CA VAL A 161 -12.32 -1.17 -3.18
C VAL A 161 -13.79 -0.80 -3.31
N HIS A 162 -14.63 -1.44 -2.51
CA HIS A 162 -16.01 -1.05 -2.33
C HIS A 162 -16.11 0.28 -1.54
N ASP A 163 -17.19 1.04 -1.73
CA ASP A 163 -17.35 2.35 -1.07
C ASP A 163 -17.40 2.25 0.46
N THR A 164 -17.90 1.13 1.00
CA THR A 164 -17.87 0.86 2.45
C THR A 164 -16.46 0.84 3.02
N VAL A 165 -15.49 0.31 2.27
CA VAL A 165 -14.07 0.31 2.65
C VAL A 165 -13.52 1.73 2.65
N ARG A 166 -13.83 2.54 1.62
CA ARG A 166 -13.45 3.96 1.57
C ARG A 166 -14.02 4.73 2.76
N ILE A 167 -15.29 4.51 3.10
CA ILE A 167 -15.94 5.15 4.26
C ILE A 167 -15.24 4.77 5.57
N ALA A 168 -14.90 3.49 5.75
CA ALA A 168 -14.20 3.03 6.95
C ALA A 168 -12.80 3.65 7.08
N ILE A 169 -12.02 3.69 5.99
CA ILE A 169 -10.68 4.32 5.98
C ILE A 169 -10.77 5.82 6.31
N LYS A 170 -11.76 6.53 5.75
CA LYS A 170 -12.00 7.94 6.08
C LYS A 170 -12.42 8.15 7.53
N LYS A 171 -13.29 7.28 8.07
CA LYS A 171 -13.70 7.30 9.49
C LYS A 171 -12.50 7.09 10.43
N ALA A 172 -11.56 6.24 10.03
CA ALA A 172 -10.31 5.98 10.75
C ALA A 172 -9.28 7.12 10.64
N LYS A 173 -9.56 8.19 9.86
CA LYS A 173 -8.67 9.35 9.65
C LYS A 173 -7.29 8.97 9.12
N ILE A 174 -7.23 8.01 8.21
CA ILE A 174 -5.97 7.58 7.58
C ILE A 174 -5.68 8.53 6.42
N GLU A 175 -4.97 9.60 6.72
CA GLU A 175 -4.62 10.68 5.80
C GLU A 175 -3.38 10.27 4.99
N SER A 176 -3.57 9.55 3.89
CA SER A 176 -2.53 9.24 2.85
C SER A 176 -3.00 8.20 1.83
N VAL A 177 -4.18 7.60 2.00
CA VAL A 177 -4.80 6.74 0.99
C VAL A 177 -5.66 7.61 0.07
N GLU A 178 -5.28 7.69 -1.20
CA GLU A 178 -6.06 8.35 -2.24
C GLU A 178 -7.02 7.36 -2.90
N PHE A 179 -8.25 7.80 -3.15
CA PHE A 179 -9.25 7.01 -3.86
C PHE A 179 -9.60 7.75 -5.13
N ILE A 180 -9.38 7.11 -6.26
CA ILE A 180 -9.81 7.60 -7.57
C ILE A 180 -11.20 7.04 -7.81
N PRO A 181 -12.25 7.89 -7.85
CA PRO A 181 -13.60 7.43 -8.17
C PRO A 181 -13.62 6.84 -9.58
N THR A 182 -14.31 5.72 -9.78
CA THR A 182 -14.43 5.10 -11.11
C THR A 182 -15.25 5.94 -12.11
N ASP A 183 -15.94 6.98 -11.63
CA ASP A 183 -16.79 7.89 -12.38
C ASP A 183 -16.15 9.27 -12.65
N GLU A 184 -15.00 9.60 -12.04
CA GLU A 184 -14.34 10.90 -12.19
C GLU A 184 -12.95 10.77 -12.85
N ASN A 185 -12.86 11.22 -14.12
CA ASN A 185 -11.66 11.65 -14.85
C ASN A 185 -10.45 10.70 -14.99
N TYR A 186 -10.34 10.10 -16.19
CA TYR A 186 -9.12 10.10 -17.00
C TYR A 186 -9.46 10.58 -18.43
#